data_AF-A0A7S0EFD3-F1
#
_entry.id   AF-A0A7S0EFD3-F1
#
_cell.length_a   1.000
_cell.length_b   1.000
_cell.length_c   1.000
_cell.angle_alpha   90.00
_cell.angle_beta   90.00
_cell.angle_gamma   90.00
#
_symmetry.space_group_name_H-M   'P 1'
#
loop_
_entity.id
_entity.type
_entity.pdbx_description
1 polymer ?
#
loop_
_entity_poly.entity_id
_entity_poly.type
_entity_poly.pdbx_seq_one_letter_code
_entity_poly.pdbx_strand_id
1 'polypeptide(L)'
;RKNGNIEWASQSNRLVNLIFDSRPQLVLIIKKPNAPPLSLALKEVALYLRDEKSLQVAVEPPVKAEFPDLPWLISLGPPGCTANQYCSETLRSIDFVICLGGDGTIMWVNG
;
A
#
# COMPACT_ATOMS: atom_id res chain seq x y z
N ARG A 1 44.44 1.51 -17.69
CA ARG A 1 43.06 2.08 -17.75
C ARG A 1 42.11 0.91 -17.96
N LYS A 2 41.26 0.59 -16.97
CA LYS A 2 40.26 -0.49 -17.10
C LYS A 2 39.01 0.11 -17.76
N ASN A 3 38.64 -0.40 -18.93
CA ASN A 3 37.45 0.01 -19.65
C ASN A 3 36.21 -0.40 -18.83
N GLY A 4 35.36 0.58 -18.49
CA GLY A 4 34.11 0.38 -17.77
C GLY A 4 33.04 -0.18 -18.70
N ASN A 5 33.09 -1.49 -18.96
CA ASN A 5 31.99 -2.18 -19.61
C ASN A 5 30.94 -2.53 -18.56
N ILE A 6 29.72 -1.99 -18.70
CA ILE A 6 28.53 -2.49 -18.02
C ILE A 6 27.87 -3.43 -19.03
N GLU A 7 28.08 -4.72 -18.85
CA GLU A 7 27.32 -5.73 -19.59
C GLU A 7 26.01 -5.94 -18.87
N TRP A 8 24.89 -5.69 -19.56
CA TRP A 8 23.57 -6.01 -19.07
C TRP A 8 23.47 -7.53 -18.91
N ALA A 9 23.50 -8.00 -17.66
CA ALA A 9 23.16 -9.38 -17.35
C ALA A 9 21.76 -9.65 -17.91
N SER A 10 21.64 -10.71 -18.71
CA SER A 10 20.41 -11.09 -19.40
C SER A 10 19.22 -11.03 -18.43
N GLN A 11 18.24 -10.17 -18.71
CA GLN A 11 16.96 -10.20 -18.03
C GLN A 11 16.20 -11.44 -18.48
N SER A 12 16.46 -12.58 -17.82
CA SER A 12 15.52 -13.69 -17.87
C SER A 12 14.29 -13.25 -17.09
N ASN A 13 13.19 -12.93 -17.77
CA ASN A 13 11.90 -12.64 -17.14
C ASN A 13 11.41 -13.88 -16.37
N ARG A 14 11.81 -13.99 -15.10
CA ARG A 14 11.29 -14.98 -14.16
C ARG A 14 10.03 -14.39 -13.51
N LEU A 15 8.97 -14.29 -14.31
CA LEU A 15 7.66 -13.94 -13.76
C LEU A 15 7.19 -15.11 -12.89
N VAL A 16 6.74 -14.79 -11.67
CA VAL A 16 6.14 -15.74 -10.74
C VAL A 16 4.66 -15.39 -10.62
N ASN A 17 3.80 -16.39 -10.79
CA ASN A 17 2.37 -16.21 -10.59
C ASN A 17 2.07 -16.20 -9.09
N LEU A 18 1.33 -15.18 -8.64
CA LEU A 18 0.74 -15.12 -7.30
C LEU A 18 -0.74 -15.43 -7.42
N ILE A 19 -1.18 -16.48 -6.72
CA ILE A 19 -2.58 -16.91 -6.68
C ILE A 19 -2.99 -16.88 -5.22
N PHE A 20 -4.08 -16.19 -4.91
CA PHE A 20 -4.66 -16.26 -3.58
C PHE A 20 -5.47 -17.55 -3.45
N ASP A 21 -5.18 -18.36 -2.43
CA ASP A 21 -5.92 -19.60 -2.15
C ASP A 21 -7.38 -19.32 -1.72
N SER A 22 -7.64 -18.11 -1.23
CA SER A 22 -8.95 -17.62 -0.84
C SER A 22 -9.15 -16.17 -1.29
N ARG A 23 -10.39 -15.68 -1.32
CA ARG A 23 -10.65 -14.29 -1.69
C ARG A 23 -9.99 -13.37 -0.64
N PRO A 24 -9.08 -12.44 -1.03
CA PRO A 24 -8.51 -11.50 -0.08
C PRO A 24 -9.62 -10.67 0.55
N GLN A 25 -9.42 -10.22 1.79
CA GLN A 25 -10.38 -9.48 2.59
C GLN A 25 -9.87 -8.09 2.94
N LEU A 26 -8.60 -7.96 3.34
CA LEU A 26 -8.02 -6.70 3.81
C LEU A 26 -6.82 -6.29 2.97
N VAL A 27 -6.91 -5.11 2.38
CA VAL A 27 -5.83 -4.48 1.61
C VAL A 27 -5.33 -3.23 2.31
N LEU A 28 -4.01 -3.07 2.40
CA LEU A 28 -3.38 -1.84 2.85
C LEU A 28 -3.00 -0.97 1.65
N ILE A 29 -3.41 0.30 1.65
CA ILE A 29 -2.93 1.29 0.68
C ILE A 29 -1.94 2.22 1.36
N ILE A 30 -0.73 2.29 0.80
CA ILE A 30 0.32 3.21 1.22
C ILE A 30 0.52 4.22 0.10
N LYS A 31 0.60 5.51 0.44
CA LYS A 31 0.89 6.56 -0.54
C LYS A 31 2.11 7.36 -0.15
N LYS A 32 2.77 7.97 -1.15
CA LYS A 32 3.76 9.00 -0.86
C LYS A 32 3.11 10.16 -0.08
N PRO A 33 3.69 10.60 1.06
CA PRO A 33 3.16 11.72 1.83
C PRO A 33 3.24 13.03 1.03
N ASN A 34 2.40 14.01 1.40
CA ASN A 34 2.39 15.36 0.81
C ASN A 34 2.24 15.41 -0.73
N ALA A 35 1.54 14.44 -1.32
CA ALA A 35 1.26 14.38 -2.75
C ALA A 35 -0.27 14.40 -3.01
N PRO A 36 -0.90 15.59 -3.12
CA PRO A 36 -2.35 15.71 -3.24
C PRO A 36 -2.98 14.92 -4.40
N PRO A 37 -2.37 14.82 -5.59
CA PRO A 37 -2.92 13.97 -6.66
C PRO A 37 -3.05 12.49 -6.25
N LEU A 38 -2.16 11.99 -5.39
CA LEU A 38 -2.22 10.62 -4.91
C LEU A 38 -3.32 10.41 -3.86
N SER A 39 -3.73 11.46 -3.15
CA SER A 39 -4.88 11.37 -2.23
C SER A 39 -6.20 11.20 -3.00
N LEU A 40 -6.34 11.86 -4.16
CA LEU A 40 -7.48 11.65 -5.07
C LEU A 40 -7.47 10.22 -5.63
N ALA A 41 -6.32 9.77 -6.14
CA ALA A 41 -6.18 8.41 -6.64
C ALA A 41 -6.44 7.35 -5.56
N LEU A 42 -5.96 7.57 -4.33
CA LEU A 42 -6.23 6.69 -3.19
C LEU A 42 -7.73 6.60 -2.93
N LYS A 43 -8.43 7.73 -2.91
CA LYS A 43 -9.88 7.76 -2.69
C LYS A 43 -10.64 6.96 -3.75
N GLU A 44 -10.30 7.15 -5.02
CA GLU A 44 -10.91 6.39 -6.13
C GLU A 44 -10.67 4.89 -6.02
N VAL A 45 -9.41 4.51 -5.76
CA VAL A 45 -9.02 3.09 -5.59
C VAL A 45 -9.71 2.48 -4.37
N ALA A 46 -9.76 3.19 -3.24
CA ALA A 46 -10.39 2.71 -2.03
C ALA A 46 -11.90 2.48 -2.21
N LEU A 47 -12.59 3.41 -2.89
CA LEU A 47 -14.01 3.26 -3.23
C LEU A 47 -14.24 2.05 -4.14
N TYR A 48 -13.43 1.90 -5.19
CA TYR A 48 -13.52 0.73 -6.08
C TYR A 48 -13.31 -0.59 -5.34
N LEU A 49 -12.29 -0.68 -4.49
CA LEU A 49 -12.00 -1.91 -3.72
C LEU A 49 -13.14 -2.26 -2.77
N ARG A 50 -13.75 -1.25 -2.14
CA ARG A 50 -14.87 -1.46 -1.23
C ARG A 50 -16.15 -1.83 -1.97
N ASP A 51 -16.57 -1.01 -2.92
CA ASP A 51 -17.92 -1.07 -3.47
C ASP A 51 -18.00 -2.16 -4.55
N GLU A 52 -16.98 -2.29 -5.41
CA GLU A 52 -16.96 -3.27 -6.51
C GLU A 52 -16.31 -4.60 -6.12
N LYS A 53 -15.32 -4.57 -5.22
CA LYS A 53 -14.59 -5.78 -4.80
C LYS A 53 -14.95 -6.29 -3.41
N SER A 54 -15.76 -5.55 -2.65
CA SER A 54 -16.16 -5.91 -1.28
C SER A 54 -14.95 -6.15 -0.36
N LEU A 55 -13.86 -5.41 -0.57
CA LEU A 55 -12.64 -5.49 0.24
C LEU A 55 -12.66 -4.42 1.34
N GLN A 56 -12.07 -4.77 2.47
CA GLN A 56 -11.75 -3.82 3.52
C GLN A 56 -10.44 -3.10 3.18
N VAL A 57 -10.38 -1.80 3.45
CA VAL A 57 -9.22 -0.98 3.10
C VAL A 57 -8.64 -0.37 4.36
N ALA A 58 -7.36 -0.65 4.60
CA ALA A 58 -6.55 -0.01 5.61
C ALA A 58 -5.64 1.05 5.00
N VAL A 59 -5.34 2.08 5.78
CA VAL A 59 -4.36 3.14 5.45
C VAL A 59 -3.58 3.53 6.70
N GLU A 60 -2.44 4.21 6.52
CA GLU A 60 -1.69 4.77 7.63
C GLU A 60 -2.51 5.85 8.39
N PRO A 61 -2.32 6.01 9.71
CA PRO A 61 -3.10 6.98 10.50
C PRO A 61 -3.09 8.42 9.95
N PRO A 62 -1.94 8.99 9.49
CA PRO A 62 -1.93 10.33 8.90
C PRO A 62 -2.75 10.41 7.61
N VAL A 63 -2.74 9.33 6.81
CA VAL A 63 -3.53 9.24 5.57
C VAL A 63 -5.01 9.13 5.90
N LYS A 64 -5.40 8.38 6.94
CA LYS A 64 -6.80 8.29 7.39
C LYS A 64 -7.37 9.67 7.75
N ALA A 65 -6.56 10.53 8.34
CA ALA A 65 -6.95 11.89 8.73
C ALA A 65 -7.25 12.81 7.52
N GLU A 66 -6.71 12.50 6.34
CA GLU A 66 -7.02 13.23 5.09
C GLU A 66 -8.45 12.95 4.58
N PHE A 67 -9.09 11.86 5.03
CA PHE A 67 -10.39 11.40 4.52
C PHE A 67 -11.45 11.27 5.65
N PRO A 68 -11.92 12.40 6.20
CA PRO A 68 -12.99 12.39 7.21
C PRO A 68 -14.34 11.91 6.64
N ASP A 69 -14.54 12.07 5.34
CA ASP A 69 -15.71 11.63 4.58
C ASP A 69 -15.75 10.11 4.33
N LEU A 70 -14.66 9.40 4.61
CA LEU A 70 -14.55 7.95 4.48
C LEU A 70 -14.38 7.30 5.87
N PRO A 71 -15.45 7.21 6.69
CA PRO A 71 -15.36 6.69 8.07
C PRO A 71 -15.06 5.19 8.14
N TRP A 72 -15.32 4.46 7.06
CA TRP A 72 -15.10 3.02 6.94
C TRP A 72 -13.64 2.63 6.64
N LEU A 73 -12.78 3.60 6.30
CA LEU A 73 -11.35 3.33 6.15
C LEU A 73 -10.76 2.89 7.49
N ILE A 74 -10.05 1.78 7.49
CA ILE A 74 -9.39 1.25 8.68
C ILE A 74 -8.07 2.00 8.87
N SER A 75 -7.82 2.50 10.07
CA SER A 75 -6.50 3.02 10.44
C SER A 75 -5.60 1.86 10.84
N LEU A 76 -4.38 1.82 10.32
CA LEU A 76 -3.39 0.78 10.66
C LEU A 76 -2.87 0.89 12.11
N GLY A 77 -3.10 2.01 12.77
CA GLY A 77 -2.70 2.23 14.17
C GLY A 77 -3.83 1.99 15.18
N PRO A 78 -3.50 1.88 16.49
CA PRO A 78 -4.50 1.80 17.55
C PRO A 78 -5.49 2.98 17.50
N PRO A 79 -6.73 2.81 17.98
CA PRO A 79 -7.69 3.91 18.05
C PRO A 79 -7.10 5.12 18.79
N GLY A 80 -7.04 6.28 18.12
CA GLY A 80 -6.49 7.52 18.70
C GLY A 80 -4.99 7.75 18.49
N CYS A 81 -4.25 6.84 17.84
CA CYS A 81 -2.86 7.08 17.48
C CYS A 81 -2.73 8.02 16.27
N THR A 82 -1.89 9.04 16.40
CA THR A 82 -1.66 10.10 15.39
C THR A 82 -0.31 9.99 14.68
N ALA A 83 0.56 9.08 15.12
CA ALA A 83 1.90 8.87 14.57
C ALA A 83 2.21 7.37 14.47
N ASN A 84 3.19 7.01 13.60
CA ASN A 84 3.77 5.71 13.15
C ASN A 84 3.77 4.50 14.11
N GLN A 85 2.74 4.32 14.91
CA GLN A 85 2.47 3.16 15.73
C GLN A 85 1.49 2.31 14.95
N TYR A 86 1.99 1.16 14.49
CA TYR A 86 1.19 0.17 13.80
C TYR A 86 0.63 -0.83 14.81
N CYS A 87 -0.62 -1.24 14.59
CA CYS A 87 -1.23 -2.35 15.31
C CYS A 87 -0.71 -3.65 14.68
N SER A 88 -0.01 -4.46 15.48
CA SER A 88 0.65 -5.69 15.01
C SER A 88 -0.36 -6.73 14.51
N GLU A 89 -1.55 -6.76 15.10
CA GLU A 89 -2.65 -7.62 14.72
C GLU A 89 -3.20 -7.21 13.35
N THR A 90 -3.42 -5.92 13.13
CA THR A 90 -3.90 -5.40 11.84
C THR A 90 -2.88 -5.68 10.73
N LEU A 91 -1.59 -5.47 11.00
CA LEU A 91 -0.53 -5.79 10.04
C LEU A 91 -0.54 -7.26 9.60
N ARG A 92 -0.77 -8.19 10.53
CA ARG A 92 -0.84 -9.63 10.23
C ARG A 92 -2.08 -10.04 9.45
N SER A 93 -3.13 -9.24 9.48
CA SER A 93 -4.38 -9.48 8.74
C SER A 93 -4.38 -8.94 7.31
N ILE A 94 -3.34 -8.21 6.89
CA ILE A 94 -3.25 -7.67 5.52
C ILE A 94 -2.92 -8.79 4.54
N ASP A 95 -3.75 -8.95 3.51
CA ASP A 95 -3.55 -9.94 2.46
C ASP A 95 -2.56 -9.45 1.39
N PHE A 96 -2.63 -8.16 1.04
CA PHE A 96 -1.71 -7.52 0.10
C PHE A 96 -1.66 -6.00 0.28
N VAL A 97 -0.64 -5.38 -0.31
CA VAL A 97 -0.37 -3.94 -0.21
C VAL A 97 -0.42 -3.31 -1.60
N ILE A 98 -1.09 -2.16 -1.72
CA ILE A 98 -1.05 -1.30 -2.88
C ILE A 98 -0.21 -0.07 -2.55
N CYS A 99 0.83 0.17 -3.35
CA CYS A 99 1.68 1.35 -3.22
C CYS A 99 1.31 2.38 -4.28
N LEU A 100 0.90 3.57 -3.85
CA LEU A 100 0.67 4.72 -4.72
C LEU A 100 1.87 5.67 -4.61
N GLY A 101 2.76 5.61 -5.59
CA GLY A 101 4.01 6.39 -5.60
C GLY A 101 5.05 5.82 -6.56
N GLY A 102 6.32 6.16 -6.33
CA GLY A 102 7.47 5.63 -7.09
C GLY A 102 8.38 4.75 -6.22
N ASP A 103 9.61 4.50 -6.67
CA ASP A 103 10.57 3.54 -6.05
C ASP A 103 10.75 3.73 -4.53
N GLY A 104 10.72 4.98 -4.06
CA GLY A 104 10.83 5.29 -2.63
C GLY A 104 9.69 4.72 -1.79
N THR A 105 8.45 4.65 -2.33
CA THR A 105 7.28 4.15 -1.58
C THR A 105 7.39 2.67 -1.25
N ILE A 106 8.01 1.87 -2.13
CA ILE A 106 8.22 0.43 -1.92
C ILE A 106 9.28 0.17 -0.83
N MET A 107 10.31 1.00 -0.74
CA MET A 107 11.35 0.86 0.28
C MET A 107 10.84 1.07 1.72
N TRP A 108 9.77 1.87 1.91
CA TRP A 108 9.15 2.07 3.23
C TRP A 108 8.34 0.86 3.72
N VAL A 109 7.87 -0.02 2.82
CA VAL A 109 7.03 -1.18 3.19
C VAL A 109 7.86 -2.34 3.73
N ASN A 110 9.14 -2.41 3.36
CA ASN A 110 10.07 -3.48 3.79
C ASN A 110 10.90 -3.11 5.03
N GLY A 111 10.66 -1.93 5.63
CA GLY A 111 11.42 -1.39 6.76
C GLY A 111 10.85 -1.78 8.12
#